data_AF-A0A510JP00-F1
#
_entry.id   AF-A0A510JP00-F1
#
_cell.length_a   1.000
_cell.length_b   1.000
_cell.length_c   1.000
_cell.angle_alpha   90.00
_cell.angle_beta   90.00
_cell.angle_gamma   90.00
#
_symmetry.space_group_name_H-M   'P 1'
#
loop_
_entity.id
_entity.type
_entity.pdbx_description
1 polymer ?
#
loop_
_entity_poly.entity_id
_entity_poly.type
_entity_poly.pdbx_seq_one_letter_code
_entity_poly.pdbx_strand_id
1 'polypeptide(L)'
;MKIDFNESDLLREILNFKIADRKHIEEKYSFKNLDYTLDNLNNFLLENNNDIIHKDKNHLFYFGKYNEDMFRIEDREINMKMTFRRELITLILLFGNEKLNIYKFNKNIRRIQENNRNIQNDLRQVLKIFGIKYSEYEKSRNIERLFEERGYDFKELKESYLREMLSRRTERNHLGKSTYQENLYFKIAEEVLGIKNIRYIKKIIFSYIEKFTDIVSVNEKYAMLTYFLLNVRNEEIKSRYNVKKNNENEEFFTMMDKIFKKGKVEVSSKLVTIFYKKLHKKRKNVDNLITAINDQLLIEKNVKPAGMEKLKMEKFRQEGKIKVYDIAETSINFEDENLFGKQIIKKYVHVDKVPKIPTLIIFDLEEDEIMKAFGRIKKIFNFLIILKAEHLKNFKKLLTRRNGRYEQILLISSSKFINVIKNFSDTPIYHFEVEKERGALKNRANFLVQMIYLRTAMIKYLELKKERKIFPKKTKR
;
A
#
# COMPACT_ATOMS: atom_id res chain seq x y z
N MET A 1 -19.11 3.66 -21.83
CA MET A 1 -19.38 3.28 -20.42
C MET A 1 -18.59 4.17 -19.45
N LYS A 2 -19.11 4.47 -18.25
CA LYS A 2 -18.39 5.25 -17.21
C LYS A 2 -18.11 4.37 -16.00
N ILE A 3 -16.86 4.34 -15.54
CA ILE A 3 -16.43 3.64 -14.32
C ILE A 3 -16.37 4.64 -13.15
N ASP A 4 -16.65 4.17 -11.93
CA ASP A 4 -16.56 4.98 -10.72
C ASP A 4 -15.14 5.16 -10.21
N PHE A 5 -15.03 5.84 -9.08
CA PHE A 5 -13.76 6.12 -8.44
C PHE A 5 -13.02 4.89 -7.94
N ASN A 6 -13.69 4.02 -7.19
CA ASN A 6 -13.12 2.78 -6.69
C ASN A 6 -12.85 1.81 -7.84
N GLU A 7 -13.70 1.77 -8.86
CA GLU A 7 -13.52 1.03 -10.11
C GLU A 7 -12.28 1.54 -10.87
N SER A 8 -12.11 2.87 -10.99
CA SER A 8 -10.93 3.49 -11.59
C SER A 8 -9.67 3.23 -10.78
N ASP A 9 -9.75 3.30 -9.46
CA ASP A 9 -8.65 2.98 -8.54
C ASP A 9 -8.22 1.53 -8.66
N LEU A 10 -9.20 0.62 -8.60
CA LEU A 10 -9.02 -0.81 -8.79
C LEU A 10 -8.38 -1.09 -10.15
N LEU A 11 -8.94 -0.52 -11.21
CA LEU A 11 -8.43 -0.70 -12.56
C LEU A 11 -6.96 -0.27 -12.62
N ARG A 12 -6.63 0.94 -12.17
CA ARG A 12 -5.24 1.43 -12.14
C ARG A 12 -4.31 0.52 -11.36
N GLU A 13 -4.75 -0.01 -10.22
CA GLU A 13 -3.97 -0.95 -9.42
C GLU A 13 -3.71 -2.24 -10.18
N ILE A 14 -4.74 -2.86 -10.77
CA ILE A 14 -4.59 -4.06 -11.60
C ILE A 14 -3.68 -3.78 -12.80
N LEU A 15 -3.85 -2.64 -13.49
CA LEU A 15 -3.04 -2.31 -14.65
C LEU A 15 -1.58 -2.02 -14.26
N ASN A 16 -1.29 -1.52 -13.06
CA ASN A 16 0.07 -1.26 -12.58
C ASN A 16 0.75 -2.54 -12.06
N PHE A 17 0.07 -3.34 -11.22
CA PHE A 17 0.66 -4.54 -10.66
C PHE A 17 0.62 -5.73 -11.62
N LYS A 18 -0.30 -5.74 -12.60
CA LYS A 18 -0.59 -6.84 -13.54
C LYS A 18 -1.18 -8.10 -12.90
N ILE A 19 -1.10 -8.20 -11.58
CA ILE A 19 -1.69 -9.23 -10.76
C ILE A 19 -2.18 -8.62 -9.46
N ALA A 20 -3.34 -9.06 -8.99
CA ALA A 20 -3.87 -8.66 -7.70
C ALA A 20 -4.52 -9.86 -7.00
N ASP A 21 -4.34 -9.95 -5.69
CA ASP A 21 -5.08 -10.91 -4.86
C ASP A 21 -6.54 -10.46 -4.75
N ARG A 22 -7.47 -11.38 -5.05
CA ARG A 22 -8.89 -11.07 -5.14
C ARG A 22 -9.45 -10.66 -3.77
N LYS A 23 -9.08 -11.38 -2.71
CA LYS A 23 -9.53 -11.11 -1.34
C LYS A 23 -9.02 -9.76 -0.85
N HIS A 24 -7.73 -9.48 -1.11
CA HIS A 24 -7.13 -8.19 -0.79
C HIS A 24 -7.86 -7.03 -1.47
N ILE A 25 -8.25 -7.18 -2.74
CA ILE A 25 -9.05 -6.17 -3.46
C ILE A 25 -10.44 -6.01 -2.84
N GLU A 26 -11.12 -7.11 -2.53
CA GLU A 26 -12.44 -7.08 -1.89
C GLU A 26 -12.40 -6.35 -0.54
N GLU A 27 -11.39 -6.61 0.28
CA GLU A 27 -11.16 -5.93 1.57
C GLU A 27 -10.83 -4.44 1.38
N LYS A 28 -9.81 -4.14 0.56
CA LYS A 28 -9.28 -2.79 0.32
C LYS A 28 -10.33 -1.80 -0.22
N TYR A 29 -11.19 -2.28 -1.09
CA TYR A 29 -12.23 -1.46 -1.73
C TYR A 29 -13.63 -1.70 -1.16
N SER A 30 -13.76 -2.64 -0.23
CA SER A 30 -15.03 -3.06 0.39
C SER A 30 -16.09 -3.44 -0.65
N PHE A 31 -15.69 -4.16 -1.69
CA PHE A 31 -16.59 -4.62 -2.75
C PHE A 31 -17.43 -5.80 -2.26
N LYS A 32 -18.77 -5.68 -2.38
CA LYS A 32 -19.70 -6.79 -2.07
C LYS A 32 -19.83 -7.82 -3.20
N ASN A 33 -19.62 -7.38 -4.45
CA ASN A 33 -19.67 -8.23 -5.63
C ASN A 33 -18.59 -7.76 -6.61
N LEU A 34 -17.37 -8.29 -6.42
CA LEU A 34 -16.24 -7.94 -7.27
C LEU A 34 -16.45 -8.42 -8.71
N ASP A 35 -17.16 -9.52 -8.95
CA ASP A 35 -17.38 -10.05 -10.31
C ASP A 35 -18.17 -9.08 -11.18
N TYR A 36 -19.26 -8.51 -10.67
CA TYR A 36 -20.02 -7.49 -11.38
C TYR A 36 -19.16 -6.25 -11.69
N THR A 37 -18.33 -5.83 -10.73
CA THR A 37 -17.37 -4.75 -10.93
C THR A 37 -16.35 -5.09 -12.03
N LEU A 38 -15.82 -6.31 -12.06
CA LEU A 38 -14.86 -6.74 -13.07
C LEU A 38 -15.48 -6.83 -14.47
N ASP A 39 -16.73 -7.29 -14.59
CA ASP A 39 -17.43 -7.33 -15.87
C ASP A 39 -17.63 -5.91 -16.42
N ASN A 40 -18.00 -4.97 -15.54
CA ASN A 40 -18.08 -3.55 -15.89
C ASN A 40 -16.72 -2.96 -16.33
N LEU A 41 -15.65 -3.29 -15.61
CA LEU A 41 -14.29 -2.86 -15.96
C LEU A 41 -13.82 -3.46 -17.29
N ASN A 42 -14.16 -4.73 -17.57
CA ASN A 42 -13.82 -5.39 -18.83
C ASN A 42 -14.55 -4.77 -20.02
N ASN A 43 -15.84 -4.46 -19.89
CA ASN A 43 -16.58 -3.73 -20.91
C ASN A 43 -15.94 -2.36 -21.18
N PHE A 44 -15.59 -1.62 -20.12
CA PHE A 44 -14.88 -0.35 -20.25
C PHE A 44 -13.53 -0.49 -20.96
N LEU A 45 -12.74 -1.53 -20.64
CA LEU A 45 -11.45 -1.79 -21.29
C LEU A 45 -11.61 -2.11 -22.78
N LEU A 46 -12.60 -2.94 -23.14
CA LEU A 46 -12.91 -3.32 -24.52
C LEU A 46 -13.35 -2.10 -25.35
N GLU A 47 -14.25 -1.26 -24.83
CA GLU A 47 -14.67 -0.01 -25.48
C GLU A 47 -13.50 0.94 -25.76
N ASN A 48 -12.44 0.87 -24.95
CA ASN A 48 -11.24 1.69 -25.09
C ASN A 48 -10.09 0.96 -25.85
N ASN A 49 -10.38 -0.16 -26.53
CA ASN A 49 -9.39 -0.97 -27.28
C ASN A 49 -8.22 -1.49 -26.42
N ASN A 50 -8.50 -1.97 -25.21
CA ASN A 50 -7.50 -2.59 -24.32
C ASN A 50 -7.81 -4.07 -24.08
N ASP A 51 -6.78 -4.81 -23.62
CA ASP A 51 -6.95 -6.16 -23.11
C ASP A 51 -7.92 -6.17 -21.91
N ILE A 52 -8.48 -7.34 -21.60
CA ILE A 52 -9.38 -7.54 -20.46
C ILE A 52 -8.62 -8.01 -19.21
N ILE A 53 -9.26 -7.82 -18.07
CA ILE A 53 -8.88 -8.44 -16.80
C ILE A 53 -9.40 -9.87 -16.79
N HIS A 54 -8.49 -10.81 -16.58
CA HIS A 54 -8.82 -12.21 -16.36
C HIS A 54 -8.89 -12.49 -14.88
N LYS A 55 -9.71 -13.45 -14.48
CA LYS A 55 -9.91 -13.81 -13.08
C LYS A 55 -9.87 -15.32 -12.89
N ASP A 56 -9.40 -15.73 -11.73
CA ASP A 56 -9.67 -17.04 -11.16
C ASP A 56 -10.29 -16.87 -9.77
N LYS A 57 -10.38 -17.97 -8.99
CA LYS A 57 -10.93 -17.96 -7.63
C LYS A 57 -10.23 -16.98 -6.68
N ASN A 58 -8.91 -16.82 -6.81
CA ASN A 58 -8.04 -16.15 -5.85
C ASN A 58 -7.34 -14.90 -6.41
N HIS A 59 -7.23 -14.74 -7.73
CA HIS A 59 -6.41 -13.69 -8.34
C HIS A 59 -7.06 -13.06 -9.57
N LEU A 60 -6.66 -11.81 -9.82
CA LEU A 60 -6.93 -11.04 -11.02
C LEU A 60 -5.64 -10.88 -11.83
N PHE A 61 -5.72 -11.00 -13.15
CA PHE A 61 -4.58 -10.94 -14.06
C PHE A 61 -4.84 -9.95 -15.18
N TYR A 62 -3.83 -9.15 -15.50
CA TYR A 62 -3.84 -8.26 -16.64
C TYR A 62 -2.53 -8.38 -17.41
N PHE A 63 -2.63 -8.70 -18.70
CA PHE A 63 -1.47 -8.91 -19.57
C PHE A 63 -1.24 -7.75 -20.54
N GLY A 64 -2.18 -6.81 -20.59
CA GLY A 64 -2.08 -5.67 -21.47
C GLY A 64 -1.14 -4.57 -20.99
N LYS A 65 -1.02 -3.55 -21.83
CA LYS A 65 -0.21 -2.36 -21.50
C LYS A 65 -1.01 -1.37 -20.67
N TYR A 66 -0.33 -0.71 -19.76
CA TYR A 66 -0.89 0.45 -19.09
C TYR A 66 -1.04 1.59 -20.12
N ASN A 67 -2.27 2.06 -20.34
CA ASN A 67 -2.55 3.22 -21.18
C ASN A 67 -3.12 4.32 -20.28
N GLU A 68 -2.44 5.47 -20.19
CA GLU A 68 -2.87 6.59 -19.34
C GLU A 68 -4.10 7.31 -19.92
N ASP A 69 -4.24 7.32 -21.24
CA ASP A 69 -5.26 8.10 -21.93
C ASP A 69 -6.69 7.58 -21.69
N MET A 70 -6.84 6.29 -21.33
CA MET A 70 -8.17 5.72 -21.00
C MET A 70 -8.78 6.33 -19.73
N PHE A 71 -7.97 6.94 -18.86
CA PHE A 71 -8.45 7.50 -17.61
C PHE A 71 -8.73 9.01 -17.67
N ARG A 72 -8.81 9.59 -18.87
CA ARG A 72 -9.28 10.97 -19.07
C ARG A 72 -10.79 11.03 -18.84
N ILE A 73 -11.20 10.93 -17.57
CA ILE A 73 -12.62 11.02 -17.19
C ILE A 73 -13.04 12.49 -17.23
N GLU A 74 -14.13 12.79 -17.95
CA GLU A 74 -14.84 14.05 -17.79
C GLU A 74 -15.46 14.10 -16.38
N ASP A 75 -14.73 14.73 -15.46
CA ASP A 75 -14.97 14.84 -14.01
C ASP A 75 -16.37 15.36 -13.60
N ARG A 76 -17.20 15.82 -14.52
CA ARG A 76 -18.42 16.59 -14.23
C ARG A 76 -19.69 15.74 -14.04
N GLU A 77 -19.68 14.46 -14.41
CA GLU A 77 -20.89 13.61 -14.37
C GLU A 77 -20.82 12.43 -13.38
N ILE A 78 -19.76 12.32 -12.57
CA ILE A 78 -19.63 11.19 -11.65
C ILE A 78 -20.55 11.40 -10.44
N ASN A 79 -21.73 10.76 -10.49
CA ASN A 79 -22.47 10.42 -9.28
C ASN A 79 -21.51 9.76 -8.26
N MET A 80 -21.15 10.47 -7.18
CA MET A 80 -20.32 9.97 -6.06
C MET A 80 -20.81 8.63 -5.49
N LYS A 81 -20.29 7.49 -5.96
CA LYS A 81 -20.79 6.18 -5.53
C LYS A 81 -20.62 5.96 -4.02
N MET A 82 -21.42 5.04 -3.51
CA MET A 82 -21.63 4.72 -2.08
C MET A 82 -20.36 4.55 -1.26
N THR A 83 -19.35 3.87 -1.81
CA THR A 83 -18.10 3.56 -1.11
C THR A 83 -17.30 4.82 -0.79
N PHE A 84 -17.18 5.75 -1.74
CA PHE A 84 -16.51 7.04 -1.52
C PHE A 84 -17.26 7.91 -0.51
N ARG A 85 -18.61 7.88 -0.50
CA ARG A 85 -19.40 8.56 0.55
C ARG A 85 -19.10 8.00 1.94
N ARG A 86 -19.03 6.68 2.10
CA ARG A 86 -18.74 6.03 3.39
C ARG A 86 -17.36 6.36 3.93
N GLU A 87 -16.37 6.49 3.05
CA GLU A 87 -15.03 6.92 3.43
C GLU A 87 -15.03 8.36 3.97
N LEU A 88 -15.73 9.28 3.30
CA LEU A 88 -15.89 10.65 3.79
C LEU A 88 -16.66 10.70 5.11
N ILE A 89 -17.70 9.87 5.26
CA ILE A 89 -18.44 9.74 6.53
C ILE A 89 -17.51 9.25 7.64
N THR A 90 -16.67 8.25 7.39
CA THR A 90 -15.71 7.73 8.37
C THR A 90 -14.71 8.80 8.79
N LEU A 91 -14.19 9.58 7.83
CA LEU A 91 -13.34 10.73 8.11
C LEU A 91 -14.05 11.75 9.03
N ILE A 92 -15.32 12.07 8.75
CA ILE A 92 -16.11 13.00 9.59
C ILE A 92 -16.36 12.41 10.99
N LEU A 93 -16.64 11.11 11.12
CA LEU A 93 -16.88 10.48 12.41
C LEU A 93 -15.63 10.46 13.30
N LEU A 94 -14.45 10.23 12.72
CA LEU A 94 -13.21 10.11 13.49
C LEU A 94 -12.59 11.47 13.86
N PHE A 95 -12.81 12.50 13.05
CA PHE A 95 -12.13 13.79 13.21
C PHE A 95 -13.06 14.98 13.35
N GLY A 96 -14.36 14.80 13.12
CA GLY A 96 -15.35 15.86 13.27
C GLY A 96 -15.62 16.18 14.74
N ASN A 97 -15.78 17.48 15.02
CA ASN A 97 -16.16 17.96 16.36
C ASN A 97 -17.65 17.75 16.65
N GLU A 98 -18.44 17.46 15.61
CA GLU A 98 -19.89 17.29 15.68
C GLU A 98 -20.31 16.03 14.93
N LYS A 99 -21.53 15.57 15.21
CA LYS A 99 -22.17 14.53 14.42
C LYS A 99 -22.28 14.93 12.96
N LEU A 100 -22.23 13.94 12.08
CA LEU A 100 -22.50 14.12 10.65
C LEU A 100 -23.84 14.83 10.43
N ASN A 101 -23.78 16.08 9.98
CA ASN A 101 -24.94 16.79 9.46
C ASN A 101 -25.22 16.31 8.03
N ILE A 102 -26.17 15.38 7.89
CA ILE A 102 -26.52 14.74 6.62
C ILE A 102 -26.91 15.77 5.54
N TYR A 103 -27.64 16.82 5.93
CA TYR A 103 -28.06 17.87 4.99
C TYR A 103 -26.87 18.68 4.47
N LYS A 104 -26.00 19.15 5.37
CA LYS A 104 -24.77 19.87 5.00
C LYS A 104 -23.85 19.00 4.15
N PHE A 105 -23.71 17.73 4.51
CA PHE A 105 -22.94 16.75 3.73
C PHE A 105 -23.52 16.60 2.32
N ASN A 106 -24.84 16.41 2.18
CA ASN A 106 -25.51 16.29 0.88
C ASN A 106 -25.29 17.53 -0.01
N LYS A 107 -25.40 18.73 0.59
CA LYS A 107 -25.13 20.00 -0.12
C LYS A 107 -23.69 20.09 -0.62
N ASN A 108 -22.72 19.60 0.15
CA ASN A 108 -21.31 19.64 -0.20
C ASN A 108 -20.93 18.70 -1.34
N ILE A 109 -21.67 17.61 -1.55
CA ILE A 109 -21.36 16.58 -2.56
C ILE A 109 -22.07 16.80 -3.92
N ARG A 110 -22.73 17.95 -4.11
CA ARG A 110 -23.37 18.48 -5.35
C ARG A 110 -24.00 17.40 -6.25
N ARG A 111 -25.24 17.00 -5.95
CA ARG A 111 -26.04 16.13 -6.82
C ARG A 111 -27.43 16.66 -7.08
N ILE A 112 -27.93 16.37 -8.28
CA ILE A 112 -29.29 16.67 -8.76
C ILE A 112 -30.30 15.61 -8.23
N GLN A 113 -29.84 14.42 -7.80
CA GLN A 113 -30.68 13.33 -7.28
C GLN A 113 -29.99 12.49 -6.17
N GLU A 114 -29.66 13.08 -5.02
CA GLU A 114 -29.32 12.30 -3.83
C GLU A 114 -30.25 12.57 -2.65
N ASN A 115 -30.95 11.51 -2.23
CA ASN A 115 -31.89 11.54 -1.12
C ASN A 115 -31.13 11.34 0.21
N ASN A 116 -31.35 12.20 1.21
CA ASN A 116 -30.78 12.11 2.56
C ASN A 116 -30.84 10.70 3.16
N ARG A 117 -31.85 9.90 2.76
CA ARG A 117 -31.99 8.47 3.12
C ARG A 117 -30.77 7.62 2.75
N ASN A 118 -30.14 7.86 1.60
CA ASN A 118 -28.97 7.09 1.17
C ASN A 118 -27.74 7.40 2.03
N ILE A 119 -27.52 8.67 2.36
CA ILE A 119 -26.44 9.09 3.25
C ILE A 119 -26.68 8.54 4.66
N GLN A 120 -27.93 8.54 5.14
CA GLN A 120 -28.27 7.93 6.43
C GLN A 120 -27.99 6.42 6.43
N ASN A 121 -28.34 5.71 5.35
CA ASN A 121 -28.01 4.30 5.21
C ASN A 121 -26.50 4.05 5.17
N ASP A 122 -25.73 4.92 4.50
CA ASP A 122 -24.27 4.84 4.50
C ASP A 122 -23.67 5.05 5.89
N LEU A 123 -24.17 6.04 6.63
CA LEU A 123 -23.79 6.25 8.03
C LEU A 123 -24.09 5.02 8.89
N ARG A 124 -25.28 4.42 8.76
CA ARG A 124 -25.63 3.17 9.48
C ARG A 124 -24.65 2.04 9.18
N GLN A 125 -24.22 1.92 7.93
CA GLN A 125 -23.30 0.86 7.50
C GLN A 125 -21.88 1.11 8.02
N VAL A 126 -21.42 2.37 8.03
CA VAL A 126 -20.13 2.75 8.64
C VAL A 126 -20.13 2.46 10.14
N LEU A 127 -21.17 2.88 10.86
CA LEU A 127 -21.29 2.61 12.30
C LEU A 127 -21.30 1.10 12.61
N LYS A 128 -21.95 0.29 11.76
CA LYS A 128 -21.96 -1.17 11.88
C LYS A 128 -20.57 -1.78 11.78
N ILE A 129 -19.68 -1.25 10.94
CA ILE A 129 -18.28 -1.70 10.85
C ILE A 129 -17.58 -1.58 12.21
N PHE A 130 -17.91 -0.54 12.97
CA PHE A 130 -17.35 -0.31 14.31
C PHE A 130 -18.17 -0.95 15.45
N GLY A 131 -19.20 -1.75 15.14
CA GLY A 131 -20.08 -2.34 16.14
C GLY A 131 -20.96 -1.33 16.89
N ILE A 132 -21.17 -0.14 16.32
CA ILE A 132 -21.98 0.94 16.93
C ILE A 132 -23.38 0.92 16.31
N LYS A 133 -24.42 0.91 17.14
CA LYS A 133 -25.80 1.01 16.64
C LYS A 133 -26.13 2.46 16.28
N TYR A 134 -26.91 2.66 15.22
CA TYR A 134 -27.33 4.01 14.81
C TYR A 134 -28.09 4.75 15.92
N SER A 135 -28.93 4.04 16.69
CA SER A 135 -29.67 4.62 17.82
C SER A 135 -28.76 5.08 18.97
N GLU A 136 -27.64 4.40 19.20
CA GLU A 136 -26.62 4.80 20.19
C GLU A 136 -25.90 6.06 19.72
N TYR A 137 -25.47 6.08 18.46
CA TYR A 137 -24.89 7.26 17.83
C TYR A 137 -25.82 8.47 17.86
N GLU A 138 -27.11 8.28 17.58
CA GLU A 138 -28.11 9.34 17.60
C GLU A 138 -28.32 9.93 19.00
N LYS A 139 -28.23 9.12 20.05
CA LYS A 139 -28.39 9.57 21.45
C LYS A 139 -27.11 10.13 22.08
N SER A 140 -25.94 9.69 21.62
CA SER A 140 -24.66 10.09 22.24
C SER A 140 -24.36 11.58 22.04
N ARG A 141 -23.78 12.24 23.05
CA ARG A 141 -23.19 13.59 22.88
C ARG A 141 -21.70 13.54 22.56
N ASN A 142 -21.04 12.40 22.81
CA ASN A 142 -19.60 12.22 22.63
C ASN A 142 -19.34 11.03 21.70
N ILE A 143 -18.83 11.30 20.51
CA ILE A 143 -18.56 10.28 19.49
C ILE A 143 -17.36 9.42 19.91
N GLU A 144 -16.29 10.02 20.43
CA GLU A 144 -15.08 9.33 20.91
C GLU A 144 -15.42 8.23 21.92
N ARG A 145 -16.26 8.57 22.91
CA ARG A 145 -16.71 7.61 23.93
C ARG A 145 -17.40 6.38 23.32
N LEU A 146 -18.12 6.52 22.20
CA LEU A 146 -18.75 5.38 21.54
C LEU A 146 -17.73 4.39 20.97
N PHE A 147 -16.58 4.87 20.50
CA PHE A 147 -15.51 4.01 20.02
C PHE A 147 -14.77 3.37 21.20
N GLU A 148 -14.50 4.13 22.26
CA GLU A 148 -13.85 3.61 23.47
C GLU A 148 -14.68 2.51 24.14
N GLU A 149 -16.01 2.67 24.22
CA GLU A 149 -16.95 1.65 24.72
C GLU A 149 -17.03 0.39 23.85
N ARG A 150 -16.41 0.40 22.66
CA ARG A 150 -16.24 -0.78 21.79
C ARG A 150 -14.82 -1.35 21.84
N GLY A 151 -13.97 -0.83 22.73
CA GLY A 151 -12.60 -1.30 22.94
C GLY A 151 -11.58 -0.73 21.96
N TYR A 152 -11.93 0.31 21.18
CA TYR A 152 -10.96 0.98 20.32
C TYR A 152 -10.11 1.97 21.13
N ASP A 153 -8.78 1.95 20.95
CA ASP A 153 -7.95 3.11 21.24
C ASP A 153 -8.25 4.17 20.16
N PHE A 154 -9.04 5.17 20.52
CA PHE A 154 -9.54 6.16 19.56
C PHE A 154 -8.40 6.97 18.92
N LYS A 155 -7.31 7.20 19.66
CA LYS A 155 -6.15 7.92 19.16
C LYS A 155 -5.38 7.07 18.14
N GLU A 156 -5.13 5.80 18.44
CA GLU A 156 -4.49 4.87 17.51
C GLU A 156 -5.35 4.66 16.25
N LEU A 157 -6.68 4.54 16.42
CA LEU A 157 -7.62 4.42 15.31
C LEU A 157 -7.57 5.62 14.37
N LYS A 158 -7.56 6.84 14.93
CA LYS A 158 -7.41 8.10 14.16
C LYS A 158 -6.08 8.14 13.43
N GLU A 159 -4.98 7.87 14.12
CA GLU A 159 -3.65 7.88 13.50
C GLU A 159 -3.55 6.89 12.35
N SER A 160 -4.00 5.65 12.56
CA SER A 160 -3.98 4.60 11.54
C SER A 160 -4.84 4.97 10.34
N TYR A 161 -6.09 5.38 10.57
CA TYR A 161 -7.02 5.76 9.50
C TYR A 161 -6.48 6.94 8.68
N LEU A 162 -6.02 8.01 9.33
CA LEU A 162 -5.53 9.18 8.60
C LEU A 162 -4.26 8.84 7.80
N ARG A 163 -3.33 8.05 8.36
CA ARG A 163 -2.12 7.61 7.65
C ARG A 163 -2.47 6.80 6.40
N GLU A 164 -3.36 5.81 6.55
CA GLU A 164 -3.85 4.98 5.45
C GLU A 164 -4.48 5.86 4.36
N MET A 165 -5.39 6.74 4.76
CA MET A 165 -6.11 7.58 3.83
C MET A 165 -5.20 8.56 3.09
N LEU A 166 -4.26 9.19 3.78
CA LEU A 166 -3.28 10.07 3.15
C LEU A 166 -2.41 9.31 2.16
N SER A 167 -1.91 8.13 2.52
CA SER A 167 -1.13 7.28 1.60
C SER A 167 -1.94 6.93 0.35
N ARG A 168 -3.14 6.39 0.54
CA ARG A 168 -4.05 5.97 -0.54
C ARG A 168 -4.47 7.11 -1.47
N ARG A 169 -4.73 8.30 -0.92
CA ARG A 169 -5.29 9.44 -1.65
C ARG A 169 -4.21 10.40 -2.18
N THR A 170 -2.96 10.33 -1.73
CA THR A 170 -1.89 11.23 -2.20
C THR A 170 -0.70 10.59 -2.90
N GLU A 171 -0.45 9.27 -2.80
CA GLU A 171 0.60 8.58 -3.59
C GLU A 171 0.19 8.32 -5.05
N ARG A 172 -0.90 8.94 -5.50
CA ARG A 172 -1.33 8.78 -6.88
C ARG A 172 -0.43 9.57 -7.81
N ASN A 173 0.15 8.81 -8.72
CA ASN A 173 0.86 9.21 -9.93
C ASN A 173 -0.02 9.97 -10.96
N HIS A 174 -1.01 10.74 -10.49
CA HIS A 174 -1.84 11.55 -11.36
C HIS A 174 -1.00 12.65 -11.98
N LEU A 175 -1.12 12.77 -13.29
CA LEU A 175 -0.43 13.69 -14.20
C LEU A 175 -0.76 15.18 -13.89
N GLY A 176 -0.42 15.66 -12.70
CA GLY A 176 -0.58 17.05 -12.31
C GLY A 176 -2.02 17.56 -12.23
N LYS A 177 -3.04 16.72 -12.43
CA LYS A 177 -4.47 17.10 -12.38
C LYS A 177 -5.19 16.25 -11.34
N SER A 178 -5.56 16.88 -10.22
CA SER A 178 -6.45 16.31 -9.21
C SER A 178 -7.85 16.12 -9.78
N THR A 179 -8.48 14.96 -9.54
CA THR A 179 -9.89 14.76 -9.90
C THR A 179 -10.83 15.60 -9.03
N TYR A 180 -12.08 15.80 -9.46
CA TYR A 180 -13.10 16.44 -8.62
C TYR A 180 -13.23 15.77 -7.24
N GLN A 181 -13.25 14.45 -7.21
CA GLN A 181 -13.43 13.68 -5.97
C GLN A 181 -12.23 13.80 -5.03
N GLU A 182 -11.01 13.82 -5.56
CA GLU A 182 -9.83 14.08 -4.74
C GLU A 182 -9.87 15.50 -4.17
N ASN A 183 -10.26 16.48 -4.98
CA ASN A 183 -10.43 17.85 -4.49
C ASN A 183 -11.48 17.95 -3.40
N LEU A 184 -12.61 17.25 -3.55
CA LEU A 184 -13.64 17.17 -2.52
C LEU A 184 -13.15 16.46 -1.25
N TYR A 185 -12.40 15.36 -1.40
CA TYR A 185 -11.83 14.64 -0.26
C TYR A 185 -10.93 15.55 0.56
N PHE A 186 -9.95 16.22 -0.09
CA PHE A 186 -9.06 17.13 0.61
C PHE A 186 -9.81 18.34 1.15
N LYS A 187 -10.82 18.86 0.46
CA LYS A 187 -11.67 19.93 0.99
C LYS A 187 -12.34 19.52 2.31
N ILE A 188 -12.93 18.33 2.37
CA ILE A 188 -13.58 17.83 3.59
C ILE A 188 -12.52 17.52 4.67
N ALA A 189 -11.39 16.91 4.32
CA ALA A 189 -10.30 16.65 5.27
C ALA A 189 -9.74 17.94 5.88
N GLU A 190 -9.56 18.98 5.07
CA GLU A 190 -9.09 20.30 5.52
C GLU A 190 -10.12 20.99 6.43
N GLU A 191 -11.43 20.85 6.15
CA GLU A 191 -12.51 21.35 7.00
C GLU A 191 -12.54 20.62 8.34
N VAL A 192 -12.53 19.29 8.31
CA VAL A 192 -12.69 18.43 9.49
C VAL A 192 -11.47 18.48 10.40
N LEU A 193 -10.25 18.42 9.84
CA LEU A 193 -9.02 18.57 10.62
C LEU A 193 -8.75 20.04 11.01
N GLY A 194 -9.45 20.98 10.38
CA GLY A 194 -9.21 22.41 10.52
C GLY A 194 -7.87 22.89 9.94
N ILE A 195 -7.23 22.12 9.05
CA ILE A 195 -5.90 22.44 8.51
C ILE A 195 -6.03 22.72 7.03
N LYS A 196 -5.68 23.92 6.57
CA LYS A 196 -5.72 24.26 5.14
C LYS A 196 -4.47 23.77 4.42
N ASN A 197 -4.59 23.53 3.12
CA ASN A 197 -3.49 23.22 2.21
C ASN A 197 -2.72 21.94 2.54
N ILE A 198 -3.41 20.86 2.95
CA ILE A 198 -2.78 19.58 3.35
C ILE A 198 -1.83 19.03 2.28
N ARG A 199 -2.20 19.13 1.00
CA ARG A 199 -1.34 18.69 -0.12
C ARG A 199 -0.04 19.49 -0.23
N TYR A 200 -0.09 20.79 0.06
CA TYR A 200 1.11 21.63 0.08
C TYR A 200 2.00 21.27 1.28
N ILE A 201 1.41 21.09 2.45
CA ILE A 201 2.13 20.65 3.67
C ILE A 201 2.85 19.34 3.40
N LYS A 202 2.16 18.33 2.83
CA LYS A 202 2.77 17.08 2.37
C LYS A 202 3.98 17.35 1.47
N LYS A 203 3.81 18.13 0.40
CA LYS A 203 4.88 18.40 -0.57
C LYS A 203 6.12 18.98 0.11
N ILE A 204 5.93 19.94 1.01
CA ILE A 204 7.03 20.61 1.71
C ILE A 204 7.73 19.65 2.69
N ILE A 205 6.98 18.91 3.52
CA ILE A 205 7.54 17.92 4.45
C ILE A 205 8.30 16.82 3.68
N PHE A 206 7.72 16.30 2.60
CA PHE A 206 8.34 15.21 1.84
C PHE A 206 9.60 15.69 1.11
N SER A 207 9.59 16.91 0.55
CA SER A 207 10.79 17.50 -0.07
C SER A 207 11.91 17.70 0.94
N TYR A 208 11.57 18.07 2.18
CA TYR A 208 12.54 18.21 3.26
C TYR A 208 13.12 16.86 3.66
N ILE A 209 12.25 15.87 3.90
CA ILE A 209 12.65 14.49 4.20
C ILE A 209 13.63 13.96 3.15
N GLU A 210 13.31 14.13 1.86
CA GLU A 210 14.13 13.60 0.77
C GLU A 210 15.53 14.22 0.69
N LYS A 211 15.69 15.46 1.17
CA LYS A 211 16.95 16.21 1.09
C LYS A 211 17.78 16.15 2.37
N PHE A 212 17.15 16.14 3.53
CA PHE A 212 17.80 16.44 4.81
C PHE A 212 17.63 15.34 5.85
N THR A 213 16.98 14.21 5.52
CA THR A 213 16.83 13.09 6.46
C THR A 213 17.10 11.75 5.78
N ASP A 214 17.31 10.73 6.61
CA ASP A 214 17.47 9.35 6.18
C ASP A 214 16.14 8.57 6.15
N ILE A 215 15.00 9.26 6.22
CA ILE A 215 13.69 8.60 6.14
C ILE A 215 13.42 8.22 4.69
N VAL A 216 13.35 6.91 4.43
CA VAL A 216 13.21 6.39 3.06
C VAL A 216 11.90 5.65 2.81
N SER A 217 11.30 5.02 3.82
CA SER A 217 10.06 4.27 3.66
C SER A 217 8.87 5.19 3.43
N VAL A 218 7.98 4.84 2.50
CA VAL A 218 6.71 5.54 2.26
C VAL A 218 5.87 5.56 3.54
N ASN A 219 5.81 4.44 4.26
CA ASN A 219 5.04 4.34 5.51
C ASN A 219 5.55 5.33 6.57
N GLU A 220 6.87 5.44 6.78
CA GLU A 220 7.45 6.43 7.70
C GLU A 220 7.15 7.87 7.27
N LYS A 221 7.25 8.17 5.98
CA LYS A 221 6.92 9.51 5.45
C LYS A 221 5.48 9.89 5.80
N TYR A 222 4.52 8.99 5.61
CA TYR A 222 3.12 9.23 6.00
C TYR A 222 2.91 9.24 7.51
N ALA A 223 3.64 8.44 8.27
CA ALA A 223 3.61 8.53 9.73
C ALA A 223 4.05 9.93 10.22
N MET A 224 5.08 10.52 9.60
CA MET A 224 5.51 11.88 9.92
C MET A 224 4.46 12.93 9.53
N LEU A 225 3.86 12.80 8.35
CA LEU A 225 2.78 13.70 7.91
C LEU A 225 1.55 13.61 8.82
N THR A 226 1.08 12.39 9.12
CA THR A 226 -0.05 12.16 10.01
C THR A 226 0.23 12.71 11.40
N TYR A 227 1.41 12.41 11.96
CA TYR A 227 1.82 12.96 13.25
C TYR A 227 1.78 14.49 13.25
N PHE A 228 2.32 15.13 12.21
CA PHE A 228 2.30 16.58 12.08
C PHE A 228 0.86 17.12 12.05
N LEU A 229 0.00 16.58 11.18
CA LEU A 229 -1.38 17.06 11.02
C LEU A 229 -2.20 16.87 12.30
N LEU A 230 -2.08 15.74 13.00
CA LEU A 230 -2.85 15.50 14.23
C LEU A 230 -2.39 16.36 15.41
N ASN A 231 -1.17 16.88 15.37
CA ASN A 231 -0.58 17.60 16.50
C ASN A 231 -0.36 19.09 16.23
N VAL A 232 -0.65 19.58 15.02
CA VAL A 232 -0.39 20.98 14.63
C VAL A 232 -1.13 21.99 15.49
N ARG A 233 -2.29 21.62 16.04
CA ARG A 233 -3.12 22.40 16.96
C ARG A 233 -3.14 21.85 18.39
N ASN A 234 -2.29 20.87 18.71
CA ASN A 234 -2.29 20.25 20.02
C ASN A 234 -1.46 21.10 21.00
N GLU A 235 -2.14 21.77 21.92
CA GLU A 235 -1.55 22.63 22.95
C GLU A 235 -0.99 21.82 24.13
N GLU A 236 -1.45 20.58 24.33
CA GLU A 236 -1.09 19.72 25.47
C GLU A 236 0.24 18.97 25.28
N ILE A 237 0.92 19.19 24.16
CA ILE A 237 2.20 18.54 23.88
C ILE A 237 3.21 18.88 24.98
N LYS A 238 3.70 17.87 25.68
CA LYS A 238 4.75 18.02 26.70
C LYS A 238 6.13 17.90 26.05
N SER A 239 6.94 18.95 26.15
CA SER A 239 8.37 18.94 25.82
C SER A 239 9.14 19.68 26.91
N ARG A 240 10.26 19.09 27.36
CA ARG A 240 11.20 19.72 28.31
C ARG A 240 12.20 20.68 27.64
N TYR A 241 12.26 20.66 26.31
CA TYR A 241 13.29 21.37 25.53
C TYR A 241 12.68 22.06 24.32
N ASN A 242 13.28 23.18 23.92
CA ASN A 242 12.95 23.90 22.70
C ASN A 242 14.17 23.90 21.77
N VAL A 243 14.01 23.40 20.55
CA VAL A 243 15.01 23.57 19.49
C VAL A 243 14.98 25.03 19.06
N LYS A 244 16.13 25.70 19.11
CA LYS A 244 16.30 27.07 18.59
C LYS A 244 16.91 27.01 17.20
N LYS A 245 16.58 28.00 16.37
CA LYS A 245 17.17 28.15 15.04
C LYS A 245 18.68 28.39 15.14
N ASN A 246 19.46 27.63 14.39
CA ASN A 246 20.90 27.77 14.19
C ASN A 246 21.26 27.37 12.75
N ASN A 247 22.54 27.43 12.39
CA ASN A 247 22.99 27.11 11.03
C ASN A 247 22.71 25.65 10.63
N GLU A 248 22.73 24.71 11.58
CA GLU A 248 22.53 23.28 11.31
C GLU A 248 21.07 22.92 11.01
N ASN A 249 20.12 23.66 11.58
CA ASN A 249 18.69 23.40 11.45
C ASN A 249 17.94 24.51 10.69
N GLU A 250 18.66 25.42 10.03
CA GLU A 250 18.07 26.54 9.31
C GLU A 250 17.05 26.10 8.25
N GLU A 251 17.37 25.07 7.47
CA GLU A 251 16.48 24.52 6.44
C GLU A 251 15.21 23.91 7.05
N PHE A 252 15.30 23.34 8.25
CA PHE A 252 14.13 22.86 8.98
C PHE A 252 13.21 24.02 9.35
N PHE A 253 13.74 25.09 9.95
CA PHE A 253 12.93 26.26 10.30
C PHE A 253 12.35 26.95 9.06
N THR A 254 13.12 27.03 7.97
CA THR A 254 12.62 27.54 6.67
C THR A 254 11.46 26.71 6.14
N MET A 255 11.52 25.39 6.24
CA MET A 255 10.40 24.50 5.91
C MET A 255 9.18 24.79 6.80
N MET A 256 9.37 24.90 8.11
CA MET A 256 8.29 25.16 9.07
C MET A 256 7.62 26.52 8.80
N ASP A 257 8.41 27.57 8.55
CA ASP A 257 7.90 28.90 8.22
C ASP A 257 7.05 28.89 6.94
N LYS A 258 7.47 28.16 5.90
CA LYS A 258 6.68 27.96 4.67
C LYS A 258 5.33 27.30 4.97
N ILE A 259 5.33 26.28 5.84
CA ILE A 259 4.10 25.60 6.26
C ILE A 259 3.21 26.55 7.06
N PHE A 260 3.75 27.32 8.01
CA PHE A 260 2.97 28.22 8.87
C PHE A 260 2.32 29.35 8.07
N LYS A 261 3.10 30.01 7.20
CA LYS A 261 2.62 31.12 6.36
C LYS A 261 1.46 30.68 5.46
N LYS A 262 1.57 29.51 4.83
CA LYS A 262 0.56 29.04 3.86
C LYS A 262 -0.58 28.22 4.49
N GLY A 263 -0.30 27.50 5.56
CA GLY A 263 -1.30 26.75 6.33
C GLY A 263 -2.19 27.64 7.18
N LYS A 264 -1.76 28.88 7.47
CA LYS A 264 -2.40 29.78 8.45
C LYS A 264 -2.60 29.06 9.79
N VAL A 265 -1.56 28.36 10.25
CA VAL A 265 -1.59 27.60 11.50
C VAL A 265 -0.54 28.14 12.44
N GLU A 266 -0.95 28.51 13.64
CA GLU A 266 -0.04 28.76 14.76
C GLU A 266 0.37 27.42 15.35
N VAL A 267 1.68 27.21 15.46
CA VAL A 267 2.24 25.93 15.90
C VAL A 267 3.07 26.12 17.14
N SER A 268 2.81 25.27 18.15
CA SER A 268 3.56 25.32 19.39
C SER A 268 5.05 25.03 19.15
N SER A 269 5.94 25.81 19.77
CA SER A 269 7.39 25.57 19.76
C SER A 269 7.76 24.16 20.23
N LYS A 270 6.91 23.56 21.07
CA LYS A 270 7.00 22.18 21.53
C LYS A 270 6.77 21.18 20.40
N LEU A 271 5.75 21.36 19.56
CA LEU A 271 5.57 20.52 18.37
C LEU A 271 6.77 20.61 17.44
N VAL A 272 7.22 21.83 17.14
CA VAL A 272 8.39 22.08 16.27
C VAL A 272 9.59 21.27 16.75
N THR A 273 9.83 21.28 18.06
CA THR A 273 10.92 20.54 18.70
C THR A 273 10.77 19.03 18.57
N ILE A 274 9.59 18.47 18.88
CA ILE A 274 9.38 17.02 18.79
C ILE A 274 9.43 16.55 17.34
N PHE A 275 8.87 17.33 16.43
CA PHE A 275 8.86 17.02 15.00
C PHE A 275 10.29 17.03 14.43
N TYR A 276 11.11 18.02 14.79
CA TYR A 276 12.55 18.02 14.45
C TYR A 276 13.24 16.74 14.92
N LYS A 277 13.06 16.35 16.19
CA LYS A 277 13.65 15.13 16.75
C LYS A 277 13.19 13.85 16.05
N LYS A 278 11.92 13.78 15.64
CA LYS A 278 11.37 12.62 14.91
C LYS A 278 11.95 12.51 13.50
N LEU A 279 12.11 13.64 12.80
CA LEU A 279 12.71 13.69 11.47
C LEU A 279 14.20 13.32 11.51
N HIS A 280 14.94 13.89 12.46
CA HIS A 280 16.41 13.75 12.62
C HIS A 280 16.85 12.64 13.56
N LYS A 281 15.98 11.64 13.81
CA LYS A 281 16.39 10.40 14.48
C LYS A 281 17.53 9.76 13.68
N LYS A 282 18.62 9.35 14.35
CA LYS A 282 19.74 8.64 13.71
C LYS A 282 19.24 7.33 13.09
N ARG A 283 19.62 7.10 11.82
CA ARG A 283 19.28 5.91 11.04
C ARG A 283 20.53 5.35 10.36
N LYS A 284 20.48 4.09 9.93
CA LYS A 284 21.51 3.50 9.07
C LYS A 284 21.30 3.96 7.62
N ASN A 285 22.40 4.14 6.90
CA ASN A 285 22.35 4.45 5.48
C ASN A 285 21.81 3.24 4.69
N VAL A 286 20.67 3.43 4.02
CA VAL A 286 20.00 2.36 3.25
C VAL A 286 20.78 1.95 2.00
N ASP A 287 21.52 2.86 1.36
CA ASP A 287 22.32 2.54 0.19
C ASP A 287 23.42 1.53 0.56
N ASN A 288 24.05 1.69 1.72
CA ASN A 288 25.03 0.73 2.24
C ASN A 288 24.40 -0.66 2.47
N LEU A 289 23.16 -0.72 2.97
CA LEU A 289 22.44 -1.99 3.16
C LEU A 289 22.12 -2.66 1.82
N ILE A 290 21.66 -1.90 0.83
CA ILE A 290 21.36 -2.41 -0.51
C ILE A 290 22.63 -2.88 -1.23
N THR A 291 23.73 -2.14 -1.10
CA THR A 291 25.04 -2.56 -1.64
C THR A 291 25.48 -3.88 -1.01
N ALA A 292 25.44 -4.00 0.33
CA ALA A 292 25.78 -5.24 1.01
C ALA A 292 24.93 -6.44 0.56
N ILE A 293 23.62 -6.23 0.32
CA ILE A 293 22.74 -7.27 -0.24
C ILE A 293 23.20 -7.68 -1.65
N ASN A 294 23.47 -6.70 -2.52
CA ASN A 294 23.87 -6.99 -3.90
C ASN A 294 25.26 -7.64 -3.99
N ASP A 295 26.21 -7.25 -3.13
CA ASP A 295 27.52 -7.88 -3.03
C ASP A 295 27.39 -9.34 -2.58
N GLN A 296 26.53 -9.61 -1.59
CA GLN A 296 26.20 -10.97 -1.17
C GLN A 296 25.65 -11.81 -2.34
N LEU A 297 24.72 -11.26 -3.13
CA LEU A 297 24.15 -11.94 -4.30
C LEU A 297 25.21 -12.19 -5.39
N LEU A 298 26.16 -11.27 -5.57
CA LEU A 298 27.25 -11.41 -6.54
C LEU A 298 28.23 -12.50 -6.13
N ILE A 299 28.62 -12.55 -4.86
CA ILE A 299 29.51 -13.58 -4.31
C ILE A 299 28.87 -14.96 -4.53
N GLU A 300 27.59 -15.11 -4.18
CA GLU A 300 26.87 -16.39 -4.35
C GLU A 300 26.79 -16.86 -5.81
N LYS A 301 26.78 -15.93 -6.77
CA LYS A 301 26.80 -16.25 -8.20
C LYS A 301 28.18 -16.68 -8.70
N ASN A 302 29.25 -16.11 -8.13
CA ASN A 302 30.63 -16.26 -8.61
C ASN A 302 31.40 -17.38 -7.89
N VAL A 303 30.96 -17.81 -6.70
CA VAL A 303 31.55 -18.94 -6.00
C VAL A 303 31.22 -20.24 -6.77
N LYS A 304 32.21 -20.77 -7.49
CA LYS A 304 32.16 -22.15 -7.95
C LYS A 304 32.28 -23.05 -6.72
N PRO A 305 31.35 -23.99 -6.48
CA PRO A 305 31.49 -24.93 -5.39
C PRO A 305 32.80 -25.71 -5.52
N ALA A 306 33.62 -25.70 -4.47
CA ALA A 306 34.90 -26.39 -4.42
C ALA A 306 34.94 -27.38 -3.24
N GLY A 307 35.68 -28.49 -3.40
CA GLY A 307 35.88 -29.48 -2.34
C GLY A 307 34.58 -30.08 -1.78
N MET A 308 34.44 -30.09 -0.45
CA MET A 308 33.28 -30.65 0.26
C MET A 308 31.95 -29.94 -0.07
N GLU A 309 31.96 -28.67 -0.49
CA GLU A 309 30.72 -27.99 -0.94
C GLU A 309 30.22 -28.52 -2.28
N LYS A 310 31.13 -28.93 -3.17
CA LYS A 310 30.77 -29.56 -4.44
C LYS A 310 30.15 -30.93 -4.23
N LEU A 311 30.74 -31.73 -3.33
CA LEU A 311 30.19 -33.03 -2.89
C LEU A 311 28.84 -32.89 -2.15
N LYS A 312 28.68 -31.85 -1.30
CA LYS A 312 27.39 -31.53 -0.66
C LYS A 312 26.35 -31.07 -1.69
N MET A 313 26.73 -30.27 -2.69
CA MET A 313 25.83 -29.89 -3.78
C MET A 313 25.49 -31.07 -4.70
N GLU A 314 26.42 -31.99 -4.95
CA GLU A 314 26.18 -33.20 -5.74
C GLU A 314 25.26 -34.18 -4.99
N LYS A 315 25.49 -34.41 -3.69
CA LYS A 315 24.54 -35.14 -2.83
C LYS A 315 23.19 -34.42 -2.72
N PHE A 316 23.17 -33.10 -2.60
CA PHE A 316 21.94 -32.29 -2.61
C PHE A 316 21.27 -32.23 -3.99
N ARG A 317 21.96 -32.54 -5.09
CA ARG A 317 21.34 -32.72 -6.41
C ARG A 317 20.79 -34.15 -6.58
N GLN A 318 21.42 -35.15 -5.96
CA GLN A 318 21.01 -36.55 -5.99
C GLN A 318 19.84 -36.87 -5.03
N GLU A 319 19.80 -36.27 -3.84
CA GLU A 319 18.71 -36.44 -2.84
C GLU A 319 17.67 -35.30 -2.90
N GLY A 320 17.87 -34.31 -3.77
CA GLY A 320 17.56 -32.88 -3.61
C GLY A 320 16.15 -32.45 -3.27
N LYS A 321 15.66 -32.78 -2.08
CA LYS A 321 14.40 -32.27 -1.59
C LYS A 321 14.60 -30.93 -0.87
N ILE A 322 14.02 -29.87 -1.42
CA ILE A 322 13.89 -28.59 -0.74
C ILE A 322 12.61 -28.52 0.06
N LYS A 323 12.69 -27.84 1.20
CA LYS A 323 11.55 -27.57 2.06
C LYS A 323 10.65 -26.54 1.41
N VAL A 324 9.43 -26.94 1.10
CA VAL A 324 8.36 -26.11 0.56
C VAL A 324 7.24 -26.07 1.59
N TYR A 325 6.67 -24.89 1.83
CA TYR A 325 5.48 -24.76 2.67
C TYR A 325 4.22 -24.75 1.81
N ASP A 326 3.17 -25.38 2.32
CA ASP A 326 1.87 -25.48 1.66
C ASP A 326 0.75 -25.47 2.71
N ILE A 327 -0.49 -25.29 2.28
CA ILE A 327 -1.68 -25.35 3.15
C ILE A 327 -2.35 -26.70 2.96
N ALA A 328 -2.69 -27.41 4.05
CA ALA A 328 -3.37 -28.71 3.98
C ALA A 328 -4.81 -28.57 3.40
N GLU A 329 -5.15 -29.39 2.41
CA GLU A 329 -6.45 -29.39 1.71
C GLU A 329 -7.66 -29.67 2.62
N THR A 330 -7.48 -30.24 3.81
CA THR A 330 -8.58 -30.46 4.77
C THR A 330 -9.01 -29.20 5.54
N SER A 331 -8.30 -28.07 5.35
CA SER A 331 -8.60 -26.76 5.97
C SER A 331 -9.31 -25.78 5.02
N ILE A 332 -9.93 -26.29 3.95
CA ILE A 332 -10.63 -25.53 2.91
C ILE A 332 -11.97 -25.03 3.46
N ASN A 333 -11.91 -23.98 4.26
CA ASN A 333 -12.75 -22.80 4.03
C ASN A 333 -11.79 -21.63 3.83
N PHE A 334 -11.65 -21.17 2.59
CA PHE A 334 -10.85 -19.99 2.25
C PHE A 334 -11.46 -18.69 2.81
N GLU A 335 -12.68 -18.76 3.34
CA GLU A 335 -13.49 -17.65 3.83
C GLU A 335 -13.31 -17.32 5.32
N ASP A 336 -12.65 -18.18 6.12
CA ASP A 336 -12.60 -18.00 7.57
C ASP A 336 -11.55 -16.94 8.01
N GLU A 337 -11.98 -15.97 8.82
CA GLU A 337 -11.24 -14.77 9.23
C GLU A 337 -10.13 -15.07 10.26
N ASN A 338 -10.15 -16.25 10.90
CA ASN A 338 -9.10 -16.70 11.82
C ASN A 338 -8.14 -17.71 11.16
N LEU A 339 -7.12 -17.20 10.48
CA LEU A 339 -6.02 -18.00 9.91
C LEU A 339 -5.15 -18.71 10.96
N PHE A 340 -5.41 -18.51 12.26
CA PHE A 340 -4.77 -19.23 13.38
C PHE A 340 -5.04 -20.75 13.41
N GLY A 341 -5.83 -21.29 12.47
CA GLY A 341 -6.18 -22.72 12.40
C GLY A 341 -5.77 -23.48 11.14
N LYS A 342 -5.28 -22.83 10.07
CA LYS A 342 -4.86 -23.57 8.85
C LYS A 342 -3.54 -24.29 9.10
N GLN A 343 -3.54 -25.62 8.97
CA GLN A 343 -2.32 -26.40 9.17
C GLN A 343 -1.34 -26.16 8.01
N ILE A 344 -0.36 -25.29 8.24
CA ILE A 344 0.77 -25.12 7.31
C ILE A 344 1.61 -26.39 7.35
N ILE A 345 1.60 -27.13 6.25
CA ILE A 345 2.35 -28.36 6.10
C ILE A 345 3.70 -28.08 5.45
N LYS A 346 4.71 -28.82 5.89
CA LYS A 346 6.06 -28.80 5.33
C LYS A 346 6.16 -29.96 4.35
N LYS A 347 6.24 -29.68 3.06
CA LYS A 347 6.49 -30.67 2.02
C LYS A 347 7.96 -30.61 1.61
N TYR A 348 8.53 -31.76 1.29
CA TYR A 348 9.90 -31.88 0.79
C TYR A 348 9.82 -32.27 -0.67
N VAL A 349 10.11 -31.32 -1.56
CA VAL A 349 9.92 -31.45 -3.01
C VAL A 349 11.26 -31.39 -3.71
N HIS A 350 11.46 -32.21 -4.74
CA HIS A 350 12.70 -32.20 -5.51
C HIS A 350 12.97 -30.80 -6.10
N VAL A 351 14.23 -30.35 -6.07
CA VAL A 351 14.64 -28.99 -6.49
C VAL A 351 14.20 -28.69 -7.91
N ASP A 352 14.31 -29.65 -8.83
CA ASP A 352 13.95 -29.49 -10.25
C ASP A 352 12.44 -29.30 -10.47
N LYS A 353 11.61 -29.67 -9.48
CA LYS A 353 10.15 -29.47 -9.53
C LYS A 353 9.72 -28.09 -9.04
N VAL A 354 10.64 -27.27 -8.54
CA VAL A 354 10.32 -25.92 -8.06
C VAL A 354 10.80 -24.91 -9.10
N PRO A 355 9.88 -24.20 -9.79
CA PRO A 355 10.26 -23.21 -10.78
C PRO A 355 11.09 -22.10 -10.13
N LYS A 356 12.12 -21.67 -10.84
CA LYS A 356 13.08 -20.66 -10.41
C LYS A 356 12.88 -19.40 -11.23
N ILE A 357 12.31 -18.37 -10.63
CA ILE A 357 11.85 -17.17 -11.36
C ILE A 357 12.84 -16.01 -11.15
N PRO A 358 13.45 -15.47 -12.21
CA PRO A 358 14.31 -14.29 -12.14
C PRO A 358 13.56 -13.06 -11.59
N THR A 359 13.98 -12.59 -10.42
CA THR A 359 13.23 -11.61 -9.63
C THR A 359 14.12 -10.42 -9.24
N LEU A 360 13.58 -9.21 -9.45
CA LEU A 360 14.07 -7.98 -8.81
C LEU A 360 13.32 -7.80 -7.49
N ILE A 361 14.06 -7.60 -6.40
CA ILE A 361 13.47 -7.22 -5.12
C ILE A 361 13.53 -5.70 -4.98
N ILE A 362 12.40 -5.09 -4.64
CA ILE A 362 12.30 -3.68 -4.27
C ILE A 362 11.87 -3.59 -2.81
N PHE A 363 12.68 -2.94 -1.98
CA PHE A 363 12.35 -2.66 -0.59
C PHE A 363 11.73 -1.26 -0.43
N ASP A 364 10.64 -1.18 0.32
CA ASP A 364 10.10 0.05 0.90
C ASP A 364 9.90 -0.17 2.41
N LEU A 365 11.02 -0.25 3.14
CA LEU A 365 11.06 -0.59 4.56
C LEU A 365 11.98 0.37 5.31
N GLU A 366 11.80 0.43 6.63
CA GLU A 366 12.76 1.07 7.54
C GLU A 366 14.09 0.31 7.51
N GLU A 367 15.19 1.00 7.78
CA GLU A 367 16.54 0.46 7.59
C GLU A 367 16.82 -0.80 8.43
N ASP A 368 16.21 -0.91 9.61
CA ASP A 368 16.43 -2.04 10.52
C ASP A 368 15.58 -3.28 10.14
N GLU A 369 14.62 -3.12 9.23
CA GLU A 369 13.76 -4.17 8.72
C GLU A 369 14.30 -4.79 7.42
N ILE A 370 15.06 -4.04 6.61
CA ILE A 370 15.56 -4.49 5.29
C ILE A 370 16.33 -5.81 5.38
N MET A 371 17.37 -5.88 6.21
CA MET A 371 18.19 -7.10 6.31
C MET A 371 17.42 -8.27 6.94
N LYS A 372 16.50 -7.99 7.87
CA LYS A 372 15.63 -9.00 8.49
C LYS A 372 14.69 -9.60 7.44
N ALA A 373 14.05 -8.75 6.63
CA ALA A 373 13.17 -9.17 5.55
C ALA A 373 13.94 -9.95 4.47
N PHE A 374 15.10 -9.44 4.03
CA PHE A 374 15.94 -10.11 3.05
C PHE A 374 16.36 -11.51 3.50
N GLY A 375 16.86 -11.65 4.75
CA GLY A 375 17.24 -12.95 5.31
C GLY A 375 16.07 -13.95 5.36
N ARG A 376 14.87 -13.48 5.72
CA ARG A 376 13.65 -14.32 5.71
C ARG A 376 13.27 -14.75 4.30
N ILE A 377 13.29 -13.83 3.34
CA ILE A 377 12.95 -14.12 1.96
C ILE A 377 13.92 -15.12 1.37
N LYS A 378 15.23 -14.89 1.51
CA LYS A 378 16.25 -15.83 1.02
C LYS A 378 16.08 -17.24 1.59
N LYS A 379 15.71 -17.35 2.87
CA LYS A 379 15.51 -18.64 3.55
C LYS A 379 14.23 -19.37 3.13
N ILE A 380 13.16 -18.63 2.80
CA ILE A 380 11.81 -19.18 2.64
C ILE A 380 11.40 -19.24 1.16
N PHE A 381 11.74 -18.21 0.37
CA PHE A 381 11.38 -18.08 -1.03
C PHE A 381 12.34 -18.85 -1.93
N ASN A 382 12.36 -20.16 -1.73
CA ASN A 382 13.22 -21.09 -2.47
C ASN A 382 12.89 -21.20 -3.98
N PHE A 383 11.88 -20.49 -4.48
CA PHE A 383 11.44 -20.47 -5.88
C PHE A 383 11.87 -19.19 -6.61
N LEU A 384 12.54 -18.26 -5.92
CA LEU A 384 13.07 -17.04 -6.53
C LEU A 384 14.55 -17.19 -6.88
N ILE A 385 14.94 -16.62 -8.02
CA ILE A 385 16.34 -16.24 -8.29
C ILE A 385 16.41 -14.73 -8.11
N ILE A 386 16.98 -14.29 -6.99
CA ILE A 386 17.14 -12.87 -6.69
C ILE A 386 18.31 -12.35 -7.50
N LEU A 387 18.04 -11.58 -8.55
CA LEU A 387 19.09 -11.06 -9.44
C LEU A 387 19.67 -9.73 -8.95
N LYS A 388 18.83 -8.93 -8.28
CA LYS A 388 19.21 -7.63 -7.73
C LYS A 388 18.21 -7.24 -6.63
N ALA A 389 18.69 -6.45 -5.68
CA ALA A 389 17.85 -5.70 -4.76
C ALA A 389 18.04 -4.20 -4.96
N GLU A 390 16.95 -3.43 -4.85
CA GLU A 390 16.97 -1.97 -4.81
C GLU A 390 16.04 -1.45 -3.71
N HIS A 391 16.33 -0.26 -3.18
CA HIS A 391 15.35 0.47 -2.38
C HIS A 391 14.44 1.30 -3.30
N LEU A 392 13.16 1.43 -2.96
CA LEU A 392 12.16 2.15 -3.75
C LEU A 392 12.54 3.63 -3.99
N LYS A 393 13.28 4.25 -3.06
CA LYS A 393 13.87 5.59 -3.21
C LYS A 393 14.80 5.70 -4.43
N ASN A 394 15.60 4.67 -4.68
CA ASN A 394 16.62 4.65 -5.72
C ASN A 394 16.09 4.06 -7.02
N PHE A 395 15.00 3.29 -6.93
CA PHE A 395 14.33 2.71 -8.08
C PHE A 395 13.71 3.81 -8.95
N LYS A 396 14.02 3.78 -10.24
CA LYS A 396 13.32 4.59 -11.23
C LYS A 396 11.89 4.07 -11.28
N LYS A 397 10.96 4.73 -10.57
CA LYS A 397 9.52 4.41 -10.40
C LYS A 397 8.70 4.32 -11.71
N LEU A 398 9.37 4.16 -12.85
CA LEU A 398 8.85 4.00 -14.19
C LEU A 398 9.46 2.71 -14.80
N LEU A 399 8.62 1.70 -14.98
CA LEU A 399 8.97 0.47 -15.67
C LEU A 399 8.60 0.55 -17.14
N THR A 400 9.56 0.26 -18.01
CA THR A 400 9.39 0.29 -19.47
C THR A 400 9.82 -1.05 -20.09
N ARG A 401 9.38 -1.29 -21.33
CA ARG A 401 9.56 -2.55 -22.09
C ARG A 401 11.01 -3.05 -22.25
N ARG A 402 12.03 -2.22 -22.00
CA ARG A 402 13.45 -2.60 -22.25
C ARG A 402 14.12 -3.35 -21.08
N ASN A 403 13.42 -3.58 -19.97
CA ASN A 403 14.02 -4.22 -18.79
C ASN A 403 13.96 -5.76 -18.87
N GLY A 404 14.49 -6.36 -19.95
CA GLY A 404 14.52 -7.83 -20.14
C GLY A 404 15.41 -8.61 -19.17
N ARG A 405 15.78 -8.04 -18.01
CA ARG A 405 16.63 -8.67 -16.99
C ARG A 405 15.83 -9.42 -15.93
N TYR A 406 14.57 -9.09 -15.71
CA TYR A 406 13.75 -9.69 -14.65
C TYR A 406 12.40 -10.16 -15.23
N GLU A 407 11.93 -11.33 -14.79
CA GLU A 407 10.62 -11.85 -15.19
C GLU A 407 9.50 -11.32 -14.29
N GLN A 408 9.85 -10.91 -13.07
CA GLN A 408 8.92 -10.35 -12.09
C GLN A 408 9.63 -9.42 -11.10
N ILE A 409 8.82 -8.65 -10.39
CA ILE A 409 9.27 -7.77 -9.30
C ILE A 409 8.56 -8.17 -8.01
N LEU A 410 9.31 -8.31 -6.93
CA LEU A 410 8.78 -8.48 -5.59
C LEU A 410 8.98 -7.17 -4.83
N LEU A 411 7.89 -6.43 -4.62
CA LEU A 411 7.85 -5.23 -3.79
C LEU A 411 7.57 -5.64 -2.34
N ILE A 412 8.50 -5.37 -1.45
CA ILE A 412 8.40 -5.65 -0.01
C ILE A 412 8.18 -4.33 0.71
N SER A 413 7.08 -4.18 1.42
CA SER A 413 6.78 -2.92 2.11
C SER A 413 6.05 -3.10 3.42
N SER A 414 6.19 -2.11 4.30
CA SER A 414 5.38 -1.95 5.51
C SER A 414 4.08 -1.17 5.28
N SER A 415 3.82 -0.72 4.04
CA SER A 415 2.60 -0.01 3.65
C SER A 415 1.65 -0.90 2.86
N LYS A 416 0.40 -0.97 3.31
CA LYS A 416 -0.74 -1.64 2.64
C LYS A 416 -1.05 -1.07 1.25
N PHE A 417 -0.72 0.20 1.02
CA PHE A 417 -1.22 0.97 -0.11
C PHE A 417 -0.08 1.65 -0.86
N ILE A 418 0.74 0.84 -1.53
CA ILE A 418 1.77 1.35 -2.43
C ILE A 418 1.29 1.25 -3.86
N ASN A 419 1.15 2.40 -4.51
CA ASN A 419 0.97 2.47 -5.95
C ASN A 419 1.81 3.58 -6.56
N VAL A 420 3.11 3.54 -6.26
CA VAL A 420 4.09 4.56 -6.66
C VAL A 420 4.83 4.21 -7.96
N ILE A 421 4.77 2.95 -8.40
CA ILE A 421 5.45 2.47 -9.61
C ILE A 421 4.50 2.57 -10.80
N LYS A 422 4.87 3.33 -11.82
CA LYS A 422 4.19 3.34 -13.12
C LYS A 422 4.69 2.17 -13.95
N ASN A 423 3.81 1.21 -14.26
CA ASN A 423 4.20 -0.01 -14.96
C ASN A 423 3.68 -0.08 -16.40
N PHE A 424 4.48 0.41 -17.33
CA PHE A 424 4.22 0.29 -18.77
C PHE A 424 4.80 -0.99 -19.40
N SER A 425 5.43 -1.84 -18.58
CA SER A 425 5.94 -3.15 -19.01
C SER A 425 4.88 -4.25 -18.85
N ASP A 426 5.21 -5.45 -19.31
CA ASP A 426 4.47 -6.69 -19.09
C ASP A 426 4.99 -7.47 -17.86
N THR A 427 5.92 -6.89 -17.10
CA THR A 427 6.48 -7.51 -15.89
C THR A 427 5.50 -7.35 -14.72
N PRO A 428 5.01 -8.44 -14.12
CA PRO A 428 4.16 -8.36 -12.94
C PRO A 428 4.93 -7.87 -11.71
N ILE A 429 4.24 -7.12 -10.86
CA ILE A 429 4.71 -6.70 -9.55
C ILE A 429 3.89 -7.47 -8.52
N TYR A 430 4.57 -8.09 -7.57
CA TYR A 430 3.97 -8.78 -6.45
C TYR A 430 4.23 -7.98 -5.18
N HIS A 431 3.18 -7.68 -4.43
CA HIS A 431 3.29 -6.97 -3.17
C HIS A 431 3.40 -7.96 -2.01
N PHE A 432 4.41 -7.80 -1.16
CA PHE A 432 4.58 -8.52 0.09
C PHE A 432 4.54 -7.52 1.24
N GLU A 433 3.53 -7.64 2.09
CA GLU A 433 3.33 -6.73 3.20
C GLU A 433 4.04 -7.26 4.46
N VAL A 434 4.94 -6.44 5.01
CA VAL A 434 5.62 -6.66 6.28
C VAL A 434 4.83 -5.97 7.38
N GLU A 435 3.96 -6.74 8.03
CA GLU A 435 3.20 -6.25 9.19
C GLU A 435 4.08 -6.18 10.44
N LYS A 436 3.86 -5.15 11.26
CA LYS A 436 4.41 -5.03 12.63
C LYS A 436 3.43 -5.65 13.63
N GLU A 437 3.04 -6.91 13.49
CA GLU A 437 2.10 -7.51 14.46
C GLU A 437 2.75 -7.75 15.82
N ARG A 438 1.96 -7.66 16.89
CA ARG A 438 2.39 -8.06 18.24
C ARG A 438 2.39 -9.59 18.36
N GLY A 439 3.59 -10.19 18.49
CA GLY A 439 3.79 -11.61 18.78
C GLY A 439 4.56 -12.36 17.68
N ALA A 440 5.64 -13.06 18.06
CA ALA A 440 6.56 -13.71 17.11
C ALA A 440 5.91 -14.85 16.28
N LEU A 441 4.97 -15.58 16.87
CA LEU A 441 4.27 -16.69 16.22
C LEU A 441 3.26 -16.19 15.17
N LYS A 442 2.50 -15.14 15.50
CA LYS A 442 1.51 -14.52 14.60
C LYS A 442 2.18 -14.00 13.32
N ASN A 443 3.23 -13.20 13.50
CA ASN A 443 4.08 -12.71 12.41
C ASN A 443 4.63 -13.82 11.51
N ARG A 444 5.02 -14.97 12.09
CA ARG A 444 5.56 -16.09 11.31
C ARG A 444 4.48 -16.77 10.48
N ALA A 445 3.29 -16.95 11.02
CA ALA A 445 2.16 -17.54 10.31
C ALA A 445 1.74 -16.65 9.14
N ASN A 446 1.49 -15.36 9.38
CA ASN A 446 1.11 -14.40 8.33
C ASN A 446 2.16 -14.33 7.21
N PHE A 447 3.44 -14.26 7.57
CA PHE A 447 4.54 -14.28 6.60
C PHE A 447 4.52 -15.51 5.69
N LEU A 448 4.32 -16.70 6.27
CA LEU A 448 4.27 -17.96 5.52
C LEU A 448 3.04 -18.04 4.63
N VAL A 449 1.89 -17.62 5.14
CA VAL A 449 0.63 -17.59 4.39
C VAL A 449 0.77 -16.67 3.16
N GLN A 450 1.21 -15.43 3.35
CA GLN A 450 1.46 -14.50 2.24
C GLN A 450 2.44 -15.08 1.22
N MET A 451 3.52 -15.73 1.67
CA MET A 451 4.48 -16.37 0.77
C MET A 451 3.85 -17.50 -0.08
N ILE A 452 3.01 -18.35 0.52
CA ILE A 452 2.32 -19.43 -0.21
C ILE A 452 1.40 -18.86 -1.29
N TYR A 453 0.65 -17.80 -0.94
CA TYR A 453 -0.19 -17.09 -1.91
C TYR A 453 0.63 -16.51 -3.05
N LEU A 454 1.71 -15.77 -2.74
CA LEU A 454 2.60 -15.21 -3.76
C LEU A 454 3.21 -16.26 -4.66
N ARG A 455 3.69 -17.38 -4.10
CA ARG A 455 4.25 -18.48 -4.89
C ARG A 455 3.23 -19.01 -5.88
N THR A 456 2.00 -19.25 -5.43
CA THR A 456 0.90 -19.74 -6.26
C THR A 456 0.58 -18.73 -7.37
N ALA A 457 0.47 -17.45 -7.01
CA ALA A 457 0.20 -16.35 -7.94
C ALA A 457 1.29 -16.22 -9.03
N MET A 458 2.57 -16.34 -8.63
CA MET A 458 3.73 -16.24 -9.53
C MET A 458 3.78 -17.39 -10.53
N ILE A 459 3.62 -18.63 -10.06
CA ILE A 459 3.62 -19.82 -10.92
C ILE A 459 2.47 -19.73 -11.94
N LYS A 460 1.27 -19.39 -11.45
CA LYS A 460 0.08 -19.29 -12.31
C LYS A 460 0.18 -18.18 -13.35
N TYR A 461 0.74 -17.02 -12.99
CA TYR A 461 0.97 -15.94 -13.96
C TYR A 461 1.89 -16.41 -15.09
N LEU A 462 2.96 -17.15 -14.76
CA LEU A 462 3.88 -17.69 -15.77
C LEU A 462 3.24 -18.74 -16.68
N GLU A 463 2.41 -19.63 -16.12
CA GLU A 463 1.64 -20.62 -16.89
C GLU A 463 0.71 -19.92 -17.90
N LEU A 464 -0.11 -18.99 -17.42
CA LEU A 464 -1.03 -18.21 -18.26
C LEU A 464 -0.28 -17.39 -19.33
N LYS A 465 0.88 -16.81 -18.99
CA LYS A 465 1.71 -16.05 -19.94
C LYS A 465 2.21 -16.96 -21.08
N LYS A 466 2.61 -18.20 -20.76
CA LYS A 466 3.08 -19.20 -21.74
C LYS A 466 1.94 -19.67 -22.65
N GLU A 467 0.80 -20.06 -22.07
CA GLU A 467 -0.39 -20.52 -22.82
C GLU A 467 -0.84 -19.49 -23.86
N ARG A 468 -0.77 -18.20 -23.50
CA ARG A 468 -1.22 -17.10 -24.34
C ARG A 468 -0.21 -16.62 -25.38
N LYS A 469 0.96 -17.28 -25.47
CA LYS A 469 2.06 -16.91 -26.39
C LYS A 469 2.47 -15.43 -26.28
N ILE A 470 2.38 -14.83 -25.10
CA ILE A 470 2.81 -13.44 -24.83
C ILE A 470 4.33 -13.42 -24.67
N PHE A 471 5.03 -13.73 -25.75
CA PHE A 471 6.48 -13.60 -25.84
C PHE A 471 6.82 -12.31 -26.59
N PRO A 472 7.91 -11.61 -26.23
CA PRO A 472 8.46 -10.62 -27.13
C PRO A 472 8.77 -11.34 -28.45
N LYS A 473 8.20 -10.87 -29.57
CA LYS A 473 8.65 -11.30 -30.90
C LYS A 473 10.17 -11.19 -30.90
N LYS A 474 10.87 -12.31 -31.02
CA LYS A 474 12.30 -12.30 -31.35
C LYS A 474 12.41 -11.47 -32.61
N THR A 475 13.00 -10.29 -32.53
CA THR A 475 13.49 -9.59 -33.71
C THR A 475 14.43 -10.58 -34.37
N LYS A 476 14.07 -11.05 -35.57
CA LYS A 476 15.00 -11.80 -36.41
C LYS A 476 16.22 -10.89 -36.60
N ARG A 477 17.40 -11.46 -36.34
CA ARG A 477 18.70 -10.82 -36.54
C ARG A 477 18.83 -10.32 -37.96
#